data_AF-A0A318ED85-F1
#
_entry.id   AF-A0A318ED85-F1
#
_cell.length_a   1.000
_cell.length_b   1.000
_cell.length_c   1.000
_cell.angle_alpha   90.00
_cell.angle_beta   90.00
_cell.angle_gamma   90.00
#
_symmetry.space_group_name_H-M   'P 1'
#
loop_
_entity.id
_entity.type
_entity.pdbx_description
1 polymer ?
#
loop_
_entity_poly.entity_id
_entity_poly.type
_entity_poly.pdbx_seq_one_letter_code
_entity_poly.pdbx_strand_id
1 'polypeptide(L)'
;MDGAERLVEAFLRKRFARVVHEPDGNVPPDFLADDAVAVEVRRLNQNEASTGQFRSLEESSIPLHMGMRSLLEKISLANKERAFWVSFSFRRPIPRWKDIRPWVTAQLEALRPGDKEETRTFSLGTFKLEVRAGPETCPGGFLFAGYVDHDAGGWVLAEMKRNIEICVAEKTAKILSVRTRYPTWWLVLVDLIGYGLGESDQQLFRKMIRIEHDWDRLILIDPRDHGRVMEL
;
A
#
# COMPACT_ATOMS: atom_id res chain seq x y z
N MET A 1 4.60 -21.91 3.69
CA MET A 1 4.88 -20.65 4.40
C MET A 1 5.13 -19.51 3.44
N ASP A 2 4.37 -18.42 3.57
CA ASP A 2 4.49 -17.23 2.71
C ASP A 2 5.61 -16.25 3.18
N GLY A 3 5.72 -15.07 2.57
CA GLY A 3 6.75 -14.08 2.94
C GLY A 3 6.51 -13.40 4.29
N ALA A 4 5.24 -13.18 4.66
CA ALA A 4 4.87 -12.54 5.92
C ALA A 4 5.07 -13.52 7.08
N GLU A 5 4.66 -14.77 6.91
CA GLU A 5 4.87 -15.82 7.91
C GLU A 5 6.37 -16.07 8.17
N ARG A 6 7.23 -16.08 7.14
CA ARG A 6 8.69 -16.18 7.33
C ARG A 6 9.27 -15.04 8.17
N LEU A 7 8.77 -13.82 7.95
CA LEU A 7 9.18 -12.66 8.74
C LEU A 7 8.75 -12.80 10.20
N VAL A 8 7.50 -13.23 10.43
CA VAL A 8 6.98 -13.47 11.79
C VAL A 8 7.70 -14.64 12.47
N GLU A 9 8.00 -15.71 11.76
CA GLU A 9 8.76 -16.84 12.29
C GLU A 9 10.13 -16.37 12.82
N ALA A 10 10.84 -15.54 12.04
CA ALA A 10 12.11 -14.96 12.47
C ALA A 10 11.96 -14.05 13.70
N PHE A 11 10.87 -13.30 13.79
CA PHE A 11 10.52 -12.51 14.98
C PHE A 11 10.28 -13.40 16.22
N LEU A 12 9.57 -14.51 16.06
CA LEU A 12 9.23 -15.45 17.14
C LEU A 12 10.46 -16.24 17.62
N ARG A 13 11.29 -16.73 16.70
CA ARG A 13 12.51 -17.51 17.02
C ARG A 13 13.55 -16.74 17.83
N LYS A 14 13.49 -15.40 17.82
CA LYS A 14 14.32 -14.56 18.70
C LYS A 14 13.80 -14.45 20.14
N ARG A 15 12.56 -14.87 20.39
CA ARG A 15 11.84 -14.67 21.66
C ARG A 15 11.48 -15.98 22.36
N PHE A 16 11.32 -17.05 21.60
CA PHE A 16 10.88 -18.35 22.08
C PHE A 16 11.90 -19.42 21.72
N ALA A 17 12.02 -20.43 22.59
CA ALA A 17 12.94 -21.54 22.36
C ALA A 17 12.42 -22.47 21.25
N ARG A 18 11.09 -22.63 21.18
CA ARG A 18 10.40 -23.50 20.23
C ARG A 18 9.33 -22.73 19.48
N VAL A 19 9.34 -22.85 18.17
CA VAL A 19 8.33 -22.29 17.26
C VAL A 19 7.96 -23.38 16.26
N VAL A 20 6.67 -23.77 16.27
CA VAL A 20 6.07 -24.75 15.35
C VAL A 20 5.14 -24.01 14.39
N HIS A 21 5.33 -24.20 13.09
CA HIS A 21 4.44 -23.67 12.04
C HIS A 21 3.31 -24.68 11.79
N GLU A 22 2.08 -24.19 11.68
CA GLU A 22 0.85 -24.98 11.44
C GLU A 22 0.75 -26.23 12.35
N PRO A 23 0.76 -26.08 13.69
CA PRO A 23 0.73 -27.21 14.63
C PRO A 23 -0.49 -28.13 14.46
N ASP A 24 -1.59 -27.59 13.94
CA ASP A 24 -2.84 -28.30 13.68
C ASP A 24 -3.15 -28.48 12.17
N GLY A 25 -2.16 -28.21 11.31
CA GLY A 25 -2.35 -28.14 9.86
C GLY A 25 -3.07 -26.86 9.43
N ASN A 26 -3.97 -26.96 8.44
CA ASN A 26 -4.70 -25.84 7.84
C ASN A 26 -5.82 -25.26 8.73
N VAL A 27 -5.59 -25.20 10.05
CA VAL A 27 -6.49 -24.69 11.10
C VAL A 27 -5.64 -23.81 12.03
N PRO A 28 -6.16 -22.65 12.52
CA PRO A 28 -5.43 -21.81 13.45
C PRO A 28 -4.90 -22.58 14.68
N PRO A 29 -3.73 -22.19 15.20
CA PRO A 29 -2.94 -21.02 14.80
C PRO A 29 -1.97 -21.27 13.63
N ASP A 30 -1.53 -20.19 12.97
CA ASP A 30 -0.43 -20.25 11.99
C ASP A 30 0.91 -20.66 12.67
N PHE A 31 1.15 -20.25 13.92
CA PHE A 31 2.28 -20.72 14.73
C PHE A 31 1.91 -21.04 16.17
N LEU A 32 2.65 -21.96 16.79
CA LEU A 32 2.67 -22.20 18.23
C LEU A 32 4.08 -22.03 18.78
N ALA A 33 4.21 -21.12 19.75
CA ALA A 33 5.46 -20.82 20.43
C ALA A 33 5.45 -21.34 21.87
N ASP A 34 6.51 -22.06 22.25
CA ASP A 34 6.73 -22.69 23.57
C ASP A 34 5.48 -23.41 24.13
N ASP A 35 4.71 -24.05 23.25
CA ASP A 35 3.47 -24.80 23.56
C ASP A 35 2.34 -24.03 24.24
N ALA A 36 2.45 -22.72 24.31
CA ALA A 36 1.50 -21.89 25.06
C ALA A 36 0.96 -20.73 24.22
N VAL A 37 1.80 -20.12 23.38
CA VAL A 37 1.45 -18.91 22.64
C VAL A 37 1.05 -19.27 21.21
N ALA A 38 -0.25 -19.28 20.96
CA ALA A 38 -0.83 -19.40 19.63
C ALA A 38 -0.73 -18.06 18.89
N VAL A 39 -0.27 -18.07 17.64
CA VAL A 39 -0.03 -16.86 16.84
C VAL A 39 -0.73 -16.97 15.49
N GLU A 40 -1.59 -16.00 15.19
CA GLU A 40 -2.09 -15.77 13.83
C GLU A 40 -1.30 -14.65 13.16
N VAL A 41 -1.04 -14.81 11.86
CA VAL A 41 -0.33 -13.86 11.02
C VAL A 41 -1.28 -13.27 9.98
N ARG A 42 -1.15 -11.96 9.74
CA ARG A 42 -1.85 -11.27 8.65
C ARG A 42 -0.99 -10.15 8.08
N ARG A 43 -1.10 -9.90 6.78
CA ARG A 43 -0.55 -8.69 6.17
C ARG A 43 -1.53 -7.55 6.41
N LEU A 44 -1.07 -6.45 6.97
CA LEU A 44 -1.84 -5.21 7.06
C LEU A 44 -1.63 -4.45 5.75
N ASN A 45 -2.58 -4.58 4.83
CA ASN A 45 -2.65 -3.84 3.57
C ASN A 45 -3.95 -3.03 3.50
N GLN A 46 -4.02 -2.06 2.58
CA GLN A 46 -5.22 -1.24 2.41
C GLN A 46 -6.37 -2.05 1.79
N ASN A 47 -7.51 -2.13 2.48
CA ASN A 47 -8.71 -2.82 2.03
C ASN A 47 -9.78 -1.81 1.56
N GLU A 48 -10.29 -1.97 0.33
CA GLU A 48 -11.48 -1.25 -0.13
C GLU A 48 -12.76 -1.83 0.49
N ALA A 49 -13.67 -0.97 0.95
CA ALA A 49 -15.06 -1.35 1.23
C ALA A 49 -15.91 -1.14 -0.03
N SER A 50 -15.72 -1.96 -1.05
CA SER A 50 -16.62 -2.02 -2.20
C SER A 50 -17.17 -3.44 -2.36
N THR A 51 -18.46 -3.57 -2.03
CA THR A 51 -19.33 -4.70 -2.44
C THR A 51 -18.78 -6.12 -2.24
N GLY A 52 -18.26 -6.43 -1.04
CA GLY A 52 -18.03 -7.83 -0.62
C GLY A 52 -16.91 -8.58 -1.35
N GLN A 53 -16.09 -7.89 -2.15
CA GLN A 53 -14.84 -8.45 -2.69
C GLN A 53 -13.70 -7.43 -2.51
N PHE A 54 -12.79 -7.74 -1.59
CA PHE A 54 -11.62 -6.92 -1.33
C PHE A 54 -10.64 -6.98 -2.51
N ARG A 55 -10.44 -5.87 -3.22
CA ARG A 55 -9.37 -5.70 -4.22
C ARG A 55 -8.35 -4.69 -3.72
N SER A 56 -7.06 -4.95 -3.98
CA SER A 56 -5.97 -4.06 -3.56
C SER A 56 -5.95 -2.78 -4.41
N LEU A 57 -5.75 -1.61 -3.78
CA LEU A 57 -5.59 -0.32 -4.48
C LEU A 57 -4.44 -0.34 -5.50
N GLU A 58 -3.43 -1.19 -5.26
CA GLU A 58 -2.29 -1.45 -6.15
C GLU A 58 -2.71 -2.04 -7.51
N GLU A 59 -3.79 -2.83 -7.56
CA GLU A 59 -4.26 -3.47 -8.80
C GLU A 59 -4.72 -2.45 -9.85
N SER A 60 -5.06 -1.23 -9.43
CA SER A 60 -5.51 -0.16 -10.32
C SER A 60 -4.44 0.92 -10.55
N SER A 61 -3.67 1.25 -9.51
CA SER A 61 -2.66 2.32 -9.58
C SER A 61 -1.37 1.88 -10.27
N ILE A 62 -0.91 0.64 -10.06
CA ILE A 62 0.32 0.11 -10.69
C ILE A 62 0.16 0.01 -12.21
N PRO A 63 -0.90 -0.61 -12.77
CA PRO A 63 -1.04 -0.70 -14.23
C PRO A 63 -1.19 0.66 -14.90
N LEU A 64 -1.86 1.62 -14.24
CA LEU A 64 -2.00 2.98 -14.75
C LEU A 64 -0.64 3.70 -14.78
N HIS A 65 0.14 3.61 -13.69
CA HIS A 65 1.49 4.15 -13.62
C HIS A 65 2.42 3.55 -14.68
N MET A 66 2.47 2.23 -14.80
CA MET A 66 3.30 1.55 -15.79
C MET A 66 2.88 1.89 -17.23
N GLY A 67 1.56 1.93 -17.48
CA GLY A 67 0.99 2.33 -18.76
C GLY A 67 1.38 3.75 -19.15
N MET A 68 1.28 4.70 -18.21
CA MET A 68 1.67 6.09 -18.41
C MET A 68 3.17 6.22 -18.69
N ARG A 69 4.03 5.56 -17.90
CA ARG A 69 5.49 5.59 -18.14
C ARG A 69 5.84 5.11 -19.55
N SER A 70 5.30 3.96 -19.96
CA SER A 70 5.55 3.39 -21.29
C SER A 70 5.02 4.28 -22.42
N LEU A 71 3.88 4.96 -22.20
CA LEU A 71 3.32 5.89 -23.16
C LEU A 71 4.23 7.12 -23.35
N LEU A 72 4.68 7.73 -22.25
CA LEU A 72 5.53 8.92 -22.29
C LEU A 72 6.88 8.63 -22.93
N GLU A 73 7.49 7.47 -22.66
CA GLU A 73 8.73 7.04 -23.34
C GLU A 73 8.55 6.97 -24.86
N LYS A 74 7.44 6.40 -25.34
CA LYS A 74 7.15 6.28 -26.78
C LYS A 74 6.96 7.64 -27.45
N ILE A 75 6.22 8.54 -26.82
CA ILE A 75 5.99 9.89 -27.36
C ILE A 75 7.30 10.71 -27.32
N SER A 76 8.11 10.55 -26.28
CA SER A 76 9.41 11.23 -26.14
C SER A 76 10.41 10.86 -27.22
N LEU A 77 10.38 9.61 -27.70
CA LEU A 77 11.22 9.22 -28.84
C LEU A 77 10.88 10.02 -30.12
N ALA A 78 9.63 10.50 -30.24
CA ALA A 78 9.18 11.32 -31.36
C ALA A 78 9.40 12.83 -31.15
N ASN A 79 9.56 13.31 -29.91
CA ASN A 79 9.76 14.72 -29.59
C ASN A 79 11.07 14.93 -28.80
N LYS A 80 12.10 15.48 -29.46
CA LYS A 80 13.42 15.72 -28.85
C LYS A 80 13.79 17.20 -28.73
N GLU A 81 12.90 18.09 -29.15
CA GLU A 81 13.22 19.52 -29.27
C GLU A 81 13.20 20.24 -27.92
N ARG A 82 12.35 19.79 -26.98
CA ARG A 82 12.21 20.40 -25.65
C ARG A 82 11.78 19.38 -24.60
N ALA A 83 12.27 19.56 -23.37
CA ALA A 83 11.86 18.75 -22.24
C ALA A 83 10.56 19.27 -21.62
N PHE A 84 9.67 18.35 -21.22
CA PHE A 84 8.46 18.60 -20.46
C PHE A 84 8.37 17.60 -19.32
N TRP A 85 8.03 18.08 -18.12
CA TRP A 85 7.66 17.25 -16.99
C TRP A 85 6.18 16.95 -17.02
N VAL A 86 5.82 15.68 -16.93
CA VAL A 86 4.44 15.21 -16.99
C VAL A 86 4.09 14.50 -15.69
N SER A 87 3.08 15.00 -14.99
CA SER A 87 2.48 14.35 -13.83
C SER A 87 0.98 14.14 -14.07
N PHE A 88 0.36 13.26 -13.29
CA PHE A 88 -1.08 13.06 -13.37
C PHE A 88 -1.70 12.85 -11.99
N SER A 89 -2.98 13.18 -11.84
CA SER A 89 -3.74 12.80 -10.65
C SER A 89 -5.06 12.15 -11.03
N PHE A 90 -5.60 11.32 -10.14
CA PHE A 90 -6.85 10.62 -10.42
C PHE A 90 -7.65 10.34 -9.15
N ARG A 91 -8.95 10.10 -9.33
CA ARG A 91 -9.86 9.57 -8.31
C ARG A 91 -10.71 8.46 -8.93
N ARG A 92 -11.02 7.42 -8.17
CA ARG A 92 -11.88 6.32 -8.59
C ARG A 92 -13.35 6.79 -8.65
N PRO A 93 -14.12 6.33 -9.65
CA PRO A 93 -13.73 5.44 -10.73
C PRO A 93 -12.80 6.12 -11.75
N ILE A 94 -11.73 5.43 -12.15
CA ILE A 94 -10.75 5.93 -13.12
C ILE A 94 -11.28 5.64 -14.54
N PRO A 95 -11.18 6.57 -15.50
CA PRO A 95 -11.44 6.27 -16.92
C PRO A 95 -10.63 5.07 -17.41
N ARG A 96 -11.16 4.31 -18.37
CA ARG A 96 -10.47 3.10 -18.83
C ARG A 96 -9.20 3.49 -19.59
N TRP A 97 -8.16 2.66 -19.52
CA TRP A 97 -6.89 2.90 -20.21
C TRP A 97 -7.03 3.15 -21.72
N LYS A 98 -7.98 2.46 -22.37
CA LYS A 98 -8.32 2.65 -23.79
C LYS A 98 -8.81 4.06 -24.13
N ASP A 99 -9.32 4.79 -23.15
CA ASP A 99 -9.80 6.17 -23.30
C ASP A 99 -8.71 7.16 -22.87
N ILE A 100 -7.98 6.86 -21.78
CA ILE A 100 -6.85 7.68 -21.29
C ILE A 100 -5.73 7.78 -22.32
N ARG A 101 -5.28 6.64 -22.87
CA ARG A 101 -4.12 6.59 -23.77
C ARG A 101 -4.24 7.50 -25.00
N PRO A 102 -5.30 7.41 -25.83
CA PRO A 102 -5.43 8.28 -27.00
C PRO A 102 -5.62 9.75 -26.58
N TRP A 103 -6.33 10.00 -25.48
CA TRP A 103 -6.55 11.35 -24.99
C TRP A 103 -5.24 12.03 -24.54
N VAL A 104 -4.40 11.36 -23.73
CA VAL A 104 -3.09 11.87 -23.30
C VAL A 104 -2.20 12.13 -24.52
N THR A 105 -2.15 11.19 -25.47
CA THR A 105 -1.35 11.33 -26.69
C THR A 105 -1.72 12.61 -27.44
N ALA A 106 -3.01 12.84 -27.65
CA ALA A 106 -3.50 14.04 -28.32
C ALA A 106 -3.16 15.34 -27.58
N GLN A 107 -3.23 15.36 -26.24
CA GLN A 107 -2.86 16.56 -25.47
C GLN A 107 -1.36 16.88 -25.59
N LEU A 108 -0.50 15.86 -25.57
CA LEU A 108 0.96 16.04 -25.64
C LEU A 108 1.44 16.40 -27.06
N GLU A 109 0.87 15.78 -28.10
CA GLU A 109 1.19 16.10 -29.50
C GLU A 109 0.73 17.52 -29.92
N ALA A 110 -0.29 18.06 -29.26
CA ALA A 110 -0.77 19.42 -29.52
C ALA A 110 0.14 20.52 -28.93
N LEU A 111 1.13 20.16 -28.09
CA LEU A 111 2.04 21.12 -27.48
C LEU A 111 3.02 21.66 -28.52
N ARG A 112 3.10 22.99 -28.64
CA ARG A 112 3.98 23.65 -29.62
C ARG A 112 5.26 24.16 -28.95
N PRO A 113 6.42 24.07 -29.63
CA PRO A 113 7.64 24.73 -29.17
C PRO A 113 7.41 26.26 -29.12
N GLY A 114 7.47 26.87 -27.94
CA GLY A 114 7.36 28.32 -27.77
C GLY A 114 6.25 28.80 -26.83
N ASP A 115 5.45 27.88 -26.28
CA ASP A 115 4.50 28.21 -25.21
C ASP A 115 5.25 28.74 -23.97
N LYS A 116 4.94 29.99 -23.59
CA LYS A 116 5.64 30.76 -22.53
C LYS A 116 5.08 30.54 -21.12
N GLU A 117 3.91 29.90 -20.98
CA GLU A 117 3.30 29.66 -19.67
C GLU A 117 3.77 28.37 -19.00
N GLU A 118 3.96 28.49 -17.68
CA GLU A 118 4.75 27.62 -16.81
C GLU A 118 4.11 26.28 -16.44
N THR A 119 2.83 26.01 -16.71
CA THR A 119 2.19 24.69 -16.45
C THR A 119 0.86 24.62 -17.20
N ARG A 120 0.54 23.47 -17.82
CA ARG A 120 -0.76 23.17 -18.43
C ARG A 120 -1.43 22.02 -17.72
N THR A 121 -2.72 22.16 -17.42
CA THR A 121 -3.52 21.10 -16.82
C THR A 121 -4.68 20.72 -17.74
N PHE A 122 -4.83 19.43 -18.00
CA PHE A 122 -5.90 18.85 -18.80
C PHE A 122 -6.72 17.89 -17.94
N SER A 123 -8.00 17.69 -18.25
CA SER A 123 -8.88 16.79 -17.49
C SER A 123 -9.69 15.85 -18.39
N LEU A 124 -9.82 14.60 -17.96
CA LEU A 124 -10.67 13.57 -18.52
C LEU A 124 -11.45 12.90 -17.38
N GLY A 125 -12.66 13.42 -17.10
CA GLY A 125 -13.43 12.97 -15.94
C GLY A 125 -12.67 13.20 -14.63
N THR A 126 -12.44 12.14 -13.86
CA THR A 126 -11.69 12.15 -12.60
C THR A 126 -10.17 12.09 -12.78
N PHE A 127 -9.67 11.93 -14.01
CA PHE A 127 -8.24 11.92 -14.33
C PHE A 127 -7.78 13.32 -14.76
N LYS A 128 -6.64 13.78 -14.24
CA LYS A 128 -6.00 15.05 -14.57
C LYS A 128 -4.57 14.81 -15.03
N LEU A 129 -4.17 15.49 -16.09
CA LEU A 129 -2.81 15.50 -16.61
C LEU A 129 -2.23 16.90 -16.40
N GLU A 130 -1.04 16.99 -15.83
CA GLU A 130 -0.30 18.24 -15.69
C GLU A 130 1.00 18.15 -16.48
N VAL A 131 1.30 19.17 -17.27
CA VAL A 131 2.48 19.26 -18.11
C VAL A 131 3.18 20.59 -17.83
N ARG A 132 4.43 20.52 -17.41
CA ARG A 132 5.27 21.67 -17.11
C ARG A 132 6.48 21.68 -18.04
N ALA A 133 6.92 22.85 -18.47
CA ALA A 133 8.18 22.96 -19.21
C ALA A 133 9.35 22.49 -18.32
N GLY A 134 10.15 21.56 -18.83
CA GLY A 134 11.39 21.15 -18.16
C GLY A 134 12.51 22.18 -18.35
N PRO A 135 13.56 22.13 -17.52
CA PRO A 135 14.77 22.94 -17.70
C PRO A 135 15.37 22.76 -19.10
N GLU A 136 15.97 23.82 -19.66
CA GLU A 136 16.67 23.76 -20.96
C GLU A 136 17.85 22.77 -20.96
N THR A 137 18.36 22.42 -19.77
CA THR A 137 19.45 21.47 -19.57
C THR A 137 19.00 20.00 -19.63
N CYS A 138 17.69 19.72 -19.67
CA CYS A 138 17.17 18.36 -19.75
C CYS A 138 17.15 17.86 -21.22
N PRO A 139 17.44 16.57 -21.46
CA PRO A 139 17.21 15.98 -22.77
C PRO A 139 15.73 16.12 -23.15
N GLY A 140 15.47 16.50 -24.41
CA GLY A 140 14.11 16.76 -24.89
C GLY A 140 13.20 15.53 -24.80
N GLY A 141 11.89 15.78 -24.72
CA GLY A 141 10.85 14.75 -24.57
C GLY A 141 9.94 14.98 -23.37
N PHE A 142 9.09 14.01 -23.09
CA PHE A 142 8.13 13.99 -21.99
C PHE A 142 8.63 13.09 -20.85
N LEU A 143 9.09 13.71 -19.79
CA LEU A 143 9.65 13.04 -18.61
C LEU A 143 8.57 12.85 -17.56
N PHE A 144 8.44 11.63 -17.06
CA PHE A 144 7.51 11.33 -15.99
C PHE A 144 7.97 11.95 -14.66
N ALA A 145 7.16 12.83 -14.07
CA ALA A 145 7.48 13.56 -12.85
C ALA A 145 6.82 12.98 -11.58
N GLY A 146 5.68 12.29 -11.71
CA GLY A 146 4.99 11.70 -10.57
C GLY A 146 3.48 11.56 -10.79
N TYR A 147 2.79 11.01 -9.79
CA TYR A 147 1.33 10.96 -9.78
C TYR A 147 0.75 11.11 -8.38
N VAL A 148 -0.53 11.52 -8.33
CA VAL A 148 -1.33 11.58 -7.11
C VAL A 148 -2.58 10.73 -7.28
N ASP A 149 -2.71 9.68 -6.49
CA ASP A 149 -3.94 8.90 -6.37
C ASP A 149 -4.76 9.53 -5.22
N HIS A 150 -5.91 10.13 -5.51
CA HIS A 150 -6.73 10.80 -4.49
C HIS A 150 -7.58 9.84 -3.65
N ASP A 151 -7.57 8.53 -3.95
CA ASP A 151 -8.11 7.50 -3.05
C ASP A 151 -7.01 6.68 -2.36
N ALA A 152 -5.73 6.97 -2.65
CA ALA A 152 -4.60 6.43 -1.89
C ALA A 152 -3.91 7.56 -1.11
N GLY A 153 -3.49 7.29 0.13
CA GLY A 153 -2.85 8.29 0.96
C GLY A 153 -3.82 9.16 1.77
N GLY A 154 -4.70 8.52 2.55
CA GLY A 154 -5.29 9.14 3.73
C GLY A 154 -4.23 9.47 4.80
N TRP A 155 -4.65 9.99 5.96
CA TRP A 155 -3.78 10.02 7.14
C TRP A 155 -3.35 8.60 7.44
N VAL A 156 -2.06 8.27 7.27
CA VAL A 156 -1.50 6.91 7.41
C VAL A 156 -1.99 6.24 8.69
N LEU A 157 -2.07 6.99 9.80
CA LEU A 157 -2.54 6.49 11.08
C LEU A 157 -4.04 6.11 11.05
N ALA A 158 -4.89 6.88 10.38
CA ALA A 158 -6.31 6.57 10.22
C ALA A 158 -6.54 5.36 9.31
N GLU A 159 -5.75 5.23 8.24
CA GLU A 159 -5.77 4.06 7.37
C GLU A 159 -5.30 2.80 8.09
N MET A 160 -4.21 2.91 8.85
CA MET A 160 -3.75 1.83 9.72
C MET A 160 -4.84 1.43 10.71
N LYS A 161 -5.44 2.38 11.44
CA LYS A 161 -6.53 2.10 12.39
C LYS A 161 -7.64 1.29 11.73
N ARG A 162 -8.19 1.78 10.62
CA ARG A 162 -9.28 1.14 9.89
C ARG A 162 -8.93 -0.29 9.49
N ASN A 163 -7.74 -0.50 8.93
CA ASN A 163 -7.34 -1.82 8.43
C ASN A 163 -6.96 -2.78 9.56
N ILE A 164 -6.43 -2.28 10.68
CA ILE A 164 -6.19 -3.07 11.89
C ILE A 164 -7.53 -3.57 12.44
N GLU A 165 -8.54 -2.71 12.57
CA GLU A 165 -9.87 -3.11 13.05
C GLU A 165 -10.50 -4.19 12.18
N ILE A 166 -10.36 -4.10 10.85
CA ILE A 166 -10.81 -5.15 9.92
C ILE A 166 -10.06 -6.47 10.17
N CYS A 167 -8.72 -6.41 10.26
CA CYS A 167 -7.91 -7.61 10.48
C CYS A 167 -8.22 -8.28 11.82
N VAL A 168 -8.39 -7.48 12.88
CA VAL A 168 -8.78 -7.96 14.21
C VAL A 168 -10.13 -8.65 14.14
N ALA A 169 -11.15 -8.02 13.55
CA ALA A 169 -12.48 -8.62 13.45
C ALA A 169 -12.47 -9.94 12.66
N GLU A 170 -11.79 -9.97 11.50
CA GLU A 170 -11.65 -11.17 10.66
C GLU A 170 -10.96 -12.30 11.41
N LYS A 171 -9.82 -12.02 12.05
CA LYS A 171 -9.01 -13.04 12.73
C LYS A 171 -9.66 -13.50 14.04
N THR A 172 -10.27 -12.59 14.80
CA THR A 172 -11.05 -12.98 16.00
C THR A 172 -12.14 -13.97 15.59
N ALA A 173 -12.91 -13.69 14.53
CA ALA A 173 -13.93 -14.62 14.03
C ALA A 173 -13.35 -15.97 13.62
N LYS A 174 -12.18 -15.99 12.96
CA LYS A 174 -11.48 -17.21 12.52
C LYS A 174 -11.10 -18.11 13.70
N ILE A 175 -10.66 -17.54 14.83
CA ILE A 175 -10.17 -18.33 15.96
C ILE A 175 -11.25 -18.70 16.99
N LEU A 176 -12.48 -18.17 16.90
CA LEU A 176 -13.54 -18.39 17.90
C LEU A 176 -13.75 -19.87 18.27
N SER A 177 -13.74 -20.76 17.27
CA SER A 177 -13.97 -22.20 17.47
C SER A 177 -12.81 -22.92 18.18
N VAL A 178 -11.62 -22.33 18.19
CA VAL A 178 -10.38 -22.92 18.74
C VAL A 178 -9.74 -22.06 19.83
N ARG A 179 -10.32 -20.91 20.19
CA ARG A 179 -9.77 -19.95 21.17
C ARG A 179 -9.41 -20.61 22.50
N THR A 180 -10.24 -21.54 22.98
CA THR A 180 -10.05 -22.24 24.26
C THR A 180 -8.97 -23.31 24.25
N ARG A 181 -8.45 -23.70 23.07
CA ARG A 181 -7.42 -24.74 22.94
C ARG A 181 -6.04 -24.27 23.39
N TYR A 182 -5.81 -22.96 23.38
CA TYR A 182 -4.54 -22.35 23.75
C TYR A 182 -4.75 -21.25 24.79
N PRO A 183 -3.88 -21.18 25.81
CA PRO A 183 -4.02 -20.22 26.90
C PRO A 183 -3.72 -18.78 26.50
N THR A 184 -2.98 -18.57 25.41
CA THR A 184 -2.53 -17.24 24.99
C THR A 184 -2.57 -17.13 23.47
N TRP A 185 -3.10 -16.01 22.97
CA TRP A 185 -3.24 -15.74 21.54
C TRP A 185 -2.68 -14.39 21.15
N TRP A 186 -1.75 -14.39 20.19
CA TRP A 186 -1.19 -13.17 19.60
C TRP A 186 -1.67 -13.01 18.17
N LEU A 187 -2.01 -11.78 17.79
CA LEU A 187 -2.20 -11.40 16.39
C LEU A 187 -1.01 -10.57 15.95
N VAL A 188 -0.28 -11.06 14.95
CA VAL A 188 0.88 -10.38 14.38
C VAL A 188 0.55 -9.88 12.98
N LEU A 189 0.59 -8.56 12.81
CA LEU A 189 0.32 -7.89 11.56
C LEU A 189 1.62 -7.37 10.92
N VAL A 190 1.89 -7.77 9.68
CA VAL A 190 3.01 -7.23 8.90
C VAL A 190 2.57 -5.93 8.25
N ASP A 191 3.18 -4.81 8.64
CA ASP A 191 2.74 -3.45 8.31
C ASP A 191 3.10 -3.02 6.88
N LEU A 192 2.23 -3.31 5.92
CA LEU A 192 2.38 -2.88 4.51
C LEU A 192 1.66 -1.54 4.23
N ILE A 193 1.19 -0.83 5.26
CA ILE A 193 0.58 0.50 5.12
C ILE A 193 1.57 1.57 5.61
N GLY A 194 1.99 1.49 6.87
CA GLY A 194 2.91 2.42 7.51
C GLY A 194 4.38 2.09 7.28
N TYR A 195 4.70 0.86 6.85
CA TYR A 195 6.07 0.39 6.69
C TYR A 195 6.95 0.71 7.90
N GLY A 196 6.47 0.42 9.11
CA GLY A 196 7.22 0.69 10.33
C GLY A 196 7.36 2.18 10.64
N LEU A 197 6.33 2.73 11.28
CA LEU A 197 6.25 4.12 11.72
C LEU A 197 7.50 4.60 12.48
N GLY A 198 7.89 5.85 12.23
CA GLY A 198 8.92 6.54 13.02
C GLY A 198 8.45 6.80 14.46
N GLU A 199 9.38 7.10 15.38
CA GLU A 199 9.05 7.25 16.81
C GLU A 199 7.96 8.30 17.09
N SER A 200 8.02 9.45 16.41
CA SER A 200 7.02 10.51 16.55
C SER A 200 5.62 10.05 16.12
N ASP A 201 5.53 9.31 15.02
CA ASP A 201 4.27 8.78 14.50
C ASP A 201 3.73 7.66 15.37
N GLN A 202 4.58 6.81 15.94
CA GLN A 202 4.16 5.80 16.92
C GLN A 202 3.59 6.45 18.20
N GLN A 203 4.22 7.51 18.69
CA GLN A 203 3.70 8.25 19.84
C GLN A 203 2.36 8.89 19.54
N LEU A 204 2.21 9.45 18.34
CA LEU A 204 0.95 10.03 17.87
C LEU A 204 -0.14 8.97 17.71
N PHE A 205 0.20 7.81 17.13
CA PHE A 205 -0.69 6.66 16.98
C PHE A 205 -1.21 6.20 18.34
N ARG A 206 -0.32 5.93 19.31
CA ARG A 206 -0.71 5.49 20.66
C ARG A 206 -1.57 6.51 21.41
N LYS A 207 -1.39 7.81 21.15
CA LYS A 207 -2.18 8.88 21.80
C LYS A 207 -3.57 9.05 21.19
N MET A 208 -3.70 8.92 19.87
CA MET A 208 -4.93 9.27 19.17
C MET A 208 -5.78 8.06 18.78
N ILE A 209 -5.19 6.87 18.74
CA ILE A 209 -5.82 5.67 18.20
C ILE A 209 -5.86 4.61 19.28
N ARG A 210 -7.08 4.17 19.59
CA ARG A 210 -7.35 3.00 20.42
C ARG A 210 -7.96 1.93 19.53
N ILE A 211 -7.41 0.73 19.61
CA ILE A 211 -7.93 -0.46 18.95
C ILE A 211 -8.54 -1.34 20.04
N GLU A 212 -9.83 -1.66 19.93
CA GLU A 212 -10.47 -2.60 20.86
C GLU A 212 -10.30 -4.02 20.34
N HIS A 213 -9.77 -4.92 21.18
CA HIS A 213 -9.56 -6.32 20.84
C HIS A 213 -9.46 -7.20 22.09
N ASP A 214 -9.61 -8.52 21.89
CA ASP A 214 -9.55 -9.56 22.93
C ASP A 214 -8.31 -10.47 22.81
N TRP A 215 -7.38 -10.12 21.93
CA TRP A 215 -6.08 -10.78 21.80
C TRP A 215 -5.19 -10.44 22.99
N ASP A 216 -4.39 -11.42 23.43
CA ASP A 216 -3.43 -11.23 24.52
C ASP A 216 -2.30 -10.28 24.12
N ARG A 217 -1.95 -10.26 22.82
CA ARG A 217 -1.12 -9.22 22.19
C ARG A 217 -1.53 -8.95 20.75
N LEU A 218 -1.47 -7.69 20.35
CA LEU A 218 -1.58 -7.24 18.97
C LEU A 218 -0.28 -6.54 18.57
N ILE A 219 0.45 -7.10 17.60
CA ILE A 219 1.81 -6.66 17.27
C ILE A 219 1.88 -6.25 15.80
N LEU A 220 2.35 -5.04 15.52
CA LEU A 220 2.77 -4.61 14.19
C LEU A 220 4.26 -4.87 13.99
N ILE A 221 4.64 -5.43 12.85
CA ILE A 221 6.03 -5.66 12.45
C ILE A 221 6.35 -4.89 11.17
N ASP A 222 7.48 -4.17 11.15
CA ASP A 222 8.00 -3.56 9.93
C ASP A 222 8.36 -4.66 8.91
N PRO A 223 7.79 -4.65 7.69
CA PRO A 223 8.05 -5.66 6.67
C PRO A 223 9.51 -5.78 6.24
N ARG A 224 10.34 -4.76 6.56
CA ARG A 224 11.76 -4.71 6.20
C ARG A 224 12.68 -5.18 7.33
N ASP A 225 12.19 -5.22 8.57
CA ASP A 225 12.98 -5.58 9.75
C ASP A 225 12.11 -6.19 10.86
N HIS A 226 12.24 -7.51 11.06
CA HIS A 226 11.55 -8.27 12.11
C HIS A 226 11.91 -7.81 13.56
N GLY A 227 12.93 -6.97 13.72
CA GLY A 227 13.34 -6.39 15.00
C GLY A 227 12.56 -5.12 15.34
N ARG A 228 12.01 -4.42 14.33
CA ARG A 228 11.21 -3.21 14.51
C ARG A 228 9.75 -3.58 14.67
N VAL A 229 9.29 -3.51 15.91
CA VAL A 229 7.93 -3.88 16.29
C VAL A 229 7.24 -2.82 17.13
N MET A 230 5.92 -2.74 17.00
CA MET A 230 5.05 -1.91 17.83
C MET A 230 3.90 -2.77 18.36
N GLU A 231 3.76 -2.85 19.68
CA GLU A 231 2.58 -3.43 20.32
C GLU A 231 1.46 -2.36 20.42
N LEU A 232 0.23 -2.78 20.11
CA LEU A 232 -0.97 -1.94 20.05
C LEU A 232 -1.87 -2.13 21.27
#